data_AF-A0A1Y0CH11-F1
#
_entry.id   AF-A0A1Y0CH11-F1
#
_cell.length_a   1.000
_cell.length_b   1.000
_cell.length_c   1.000
_cell.angle_alpha   90.00
_cell.angle_beta   90.00
_cell.angle_gamma   90.00
#
_symmetry.space_group_name_H-M   'P 1'
#
loop_
_entity.id
_entity.type
_entity.pdbx_description
1 polymer ?
#
loop_
_entity_poly.entity_id
_entity_poly.type
_entity_poly.pdbx_seq_one_letter_code
_entity_poly.pdbx_strand_id
1 'polypeptide(L)'
;MELYAAIRRDARAGKSARAIQREYRVSWTTVHKALGSAWPAERKHYPERGSKIDEYREVIDGWLRADLTAPRKQRHTAKRIFDRLREEHQAEVSYSRVD
;
A
#
# COMPACT_ATOMS: atom_id res chain seq x y z
N MET A 1 -2.75 19.88 12.10
CA MET A 1 -2.13 21.20 11.88
C MET A 1 -1.74 21.91 13.17
N GLU A 2 -2.55 21.81 14.22
CA GLU A 2 -2.32 22.45 15.52
C GLU A 2 -0.95 22.10 16.16
N LEU A 3 -0.52 20.84 16.08
CA LEU A 3 0.75 20.39 16.68
C LEU A 3 1.99 21.14 16.18
N TYR A 4 2.13 21.34 14.87
CA TYR A 4 3.30 22.03 14.30
C TYR A 4 3.31 23.51 14.69
N ALA A 5 2.13 24.13 14.75
CA ALA A 5 2.00 25.50 15.24
C ALA A 5 2.35 25.62 16.73
N ALA A 6 1.90 24.67 17.56
CA ALA A 6 2.21 24.62 18.99
C ALA A 6 3.71 24.43 19.24
N ILE A 7 4.36 23.51 18.51
CA ILE A 7 5.82 23.31 18.58
C ILE A 7 6.57 24.61 18.26
N ARG A 8 6.19 25.32 17.18
CA ARG A 8 6.85 26.59 16.82
C ARG A 8 6.62 27.69 17.84
N ARG A 9 5.41 27.78 18.38
CA ARG A 9 5.09 28.76 19.43
C ARG A 9 5.98 28.54 20.66
N ASP A 10 6.07 27.30 21.11
CA ASP A 10 6.82 26.95 22.31
C ASP A 10 8.33 27.08 22.12
N ALA A 11 8.83 26.77 20.93
CA ALA A 11 10.23 27.01 20.58
C ALA A 11 10.55 28.52 20.55
N ARG A 12 9.65 29.36 20.00
CA ARG A 12 9.78 30.83 20.05
C ARG A 12 9.71 31.39 21.47
N ALA A 13 8.99 30.72 22.36
CA ALA A 13 8.96 31.03 23.79
C ALA A 13 10.20 30.54 24.55
N GLY A 14 11.21 29.99 23.86
CA GLY A 14 12.49 29.59 24.46
C GLY A 14 12.51 28.17 25.05
N LYS A 15 11.46 27.36 24.86
CA LYS A 15 11.51 25.96 25.31
C LYS A 15 12.54 25.17 24.50
N SER A 16 13.33 24.35 25.20
CA SER A 16 14.28 23.46 24.53
C SER A 16 13.56 22.38 23.69
N ALA A 17 14.18 21.94 22.60
CA ALA A 17 13.64 20.87 21.76
C ALA A 17 13.31 19.60 22.58
N ARG A 18 14.14 19.24 23.57
CA ARG A 18 13.88 18.10 24.46
C ARG A 18 12.65 18.28 25.35
N ALA A 19 12.40 19.51 25.84
CA ALA A 19 11.19 19.80 26.60
C ALA A 19 9.94 19.63 25.72
N ILE A 20 9.97 20.19 24.51
CA ILE A 20 8.90 20.07 23.51
C ILE A 20 8.66 18.60 23.14
N GLN A 21 9.71 17.80 22.92
CA GLN A 21 9.58 16.37 22.64
C GLN A 21 8.82 15.61 23.74
N ARG A 22 9.12 15.90 25.02
CA ARG A 22 8.47 15.25 26.16
C ARG A 22 7.03 15.71 26.33
N GLU A 23 6.79 17.00 26.21
CA GLU A 23 5.47 17.62 26.38
C GLU A 23 4.48 17.13 25.31
N TYR A 24 4.88 17.18 24.04
CA TYR A 24 4.03 16.76 22.93
C TYR A 24 4.15 15.27 22.58
N ARG A 25 4.99 14.51 23.29
CA ARG A 25 5.29 13.08 23.04
C ARG A 25 5.69 12.81 21.58
N VAL A 26 6.55 13.67 21.04
CA VAL A 26 7.03 13.59 19.64
C VAL A 26 8.52 13.30 19.57
N SER A 27 8.94 12.73 18.44
CA SER A 27 10.36 12.53 18.15
C SER A 27 11.07 13.86 17.86
N TRP A 28 12.39 13.86 18.01
CA TRP A 28 13.25 14.98 17.62
C TRP A 28 13.02 15.38 16.15
N THR A 29 12.86 14.39 15.27
CA THR A 29 12.57 14.59 13.84
C THR A 29 11.29 15.39 13.61
N THR A 30 10.23 15.11 14.38
CA THR A 30 8.97 15.86 14.27
C THR A 30 9.14 17.31 14.72
N VAL A 31 9.89 17.55 15.80
CA VAL A 31 10.21 18.92 16.25
C VAL A 31 11.01 19.66 15.17
N HIS A 32 12.06 19.03 14.63
CA HIS A 32 12.88 19.64 13.60
C HIS A 32 12.09 19.94 12.32
N LYS A 33 11.20 19.04 11.88
CA LYS A 33 10.27 19.30 10.76
C LYS A 33 9.32 20.47 11.03
N ALA A 34 8.79 20.57 12.24
CA ALA A 34 7.87 21.66 12.61
C ALA A 34 8.57 23.03 12.68
N LEU A 35 9.87 23.05 13.03
CA LEU A 35 10.70 24.24 13.00
C LEU A 35 11.09 24.64 11.57
N GLY A 36 11.35 23.66 10.70
CA GLY A 36 11.73 23.90 9.30
C GLY A 36 10.57 24.23 8.35
N SER A 37 9.33 23.84 8.67
CA SER A 37 8.16 24.11 7.83
C SER A 37 6.91 24.41 8.65
N ALA A 38 6.10 25.36 8.14
CA ALA A 38 4.79 25.67 8.70
C ALA A 38 3.83 24.48 8.65
N TRP A 39 3.93 23.69 7.57
CA TRP A 39 3.04 22.60 7.21
C TRP A 39 3.79 21.27 7.25
N PRO A 40 3.23 20.21 7.87
CA PRO A 40 3.78 18.87 7.73
C PRO A 40 3.85 18.49 6.26
N ALA A 41 4.96 17.88 5.84
CA ALA A 41 5.04 17.30 4.51
C ALA A 41 3.93 16.26 4.34
N GLU A 42 3.34 16.20 3.15
CA GLU A 42 2.38 15.17 2.81
C GLU A 42 3.01 13.79 3.02
N ARG A 43 2.21 12.84 3.49
CA ARG A 43 2.67 11.47 3.67
C ARG A 43 3.02 10.93 2.28
N LYS A 44 4.24 10.45 2.11
CA LYS A 44 4.63 9.75 0.88
C LYS A 44 3.63 8.63 0.59
N HIS A 45 3.07 8.64 -0.62
CA HIS A 45 2.32 7.50 -1.11
C HIS A 45 3.22 6.28 -1.12
N TYR A 46 2.68 5.16 -0.66
CA TYR A 46 3.39 3.90 -0.80
C TYR A 46 3.44 3.57 -2.30
N PRO A 47 4.58 3.10 -2.85
CA PRO A 47 4.59 2.65 -4.23
C PRO A 47 3.55 1.55 -4.42
N GLU A 48 2.89 1.52 -5.57
CA GLU A 48 2.03 0.40 -5.92
C GLU A 48 2.89 -0.87 -5.94
N ARG A 49 2.59 -1.80 -5.03
CA ARG A 49 3.22 -3.11 -5.02
C ARG A 49 2.35 -4.02 -5.86
N GLY A 50 2.85 -4.39 -7.03
CA GLY A 50 2.25 -5.46 -7.83
C GLY A 50 2.14 -6.75 -7.01
N SER A 51 1.08 -7.49 -7.25
CA SER A 51 0.87 -8.83 -6.69
C SER A 51 1.47 -9.88 -7.63
N LYS A 52 1.84 -11.06 -7.09
CA LYS A 52 2.38 -12.16 -7.92
C LYS A 52 1.40 -12.63 -9.02
N ILE A 53 0.10 -12.38 -8.87
CA ILE A 53 -0.89 -12.76 -9.89
C ILE A 53 -0.94 -11.74 -11.04
N ASP A 54 -0.45 -10.52 -10.85
CA ASP A 54 -0.50 -9.47 -11.87
C ASP A 54 0.30 -9.88 -13.13
N GLU A 55 1.35 -10.68 -12.96
CA GLU A 55 2.13 -11.27 -14.06
C GLU A 55 1.29 -12.16 -14.99
N TYR A 56 0.25 -12.80 -14.45
CA TYR A 56 -0.61 -13.73 -15.20
C TYR A 56 -1.95 -13.10 -15.61
N ARG A 57 -2.14 -11.80 -15.38
CA ARG A 57 -3.41 -11.12 -15.61
C ARG A 57 -3.92 -11.30 -17.05
N GLU A 58 -3.06 -11.12 -18.04
CA GLU A 58 -3.45 -11.24 -19.45
C GLU A 58 -3.88 -12.67 -19.82
N VAL A 59 -3.18 -13.67 -19.27
CA VAL A 59 -3.50 -15.10 -19.45
C VAL A 59 -4.87 -15.42 -18.85
N ILE A 60 -5.08 -15.03 -17.59
CA ILE A 60 -6.33 -15.26 -16.87
C ILE A 60 -7.49 -14.55 -17.59
N ASP A 61 -7.30 -13.29 -17.98
CA ASP A 61 -8.30 -12.53 -18.74
C ASP A 61 -8.64 -13.22 -20.06
N GLY A 62 -7.65 -13.80 -20.75
CA GLY A 62 -7.88 -14.60 -21.97
C GLY A 62 -8.80 -15.78 -21.73
N TRP A 63 -8.56 -16.56 -20.67
CA TRP A 63 -9.40 -17.70 -20.30
C TRP A 63 -10.80 -17.27 -19.87
N LEU A 64 -10.91 -16.23 -19.05
CA LEU A 64 -12.20 -15.70 -18.60
C LEU A 64 -13.04 -15.13 -19.75
N ARG A 65 -12.41 -14.48 -20.74
CA ARG A 65 -13.12 -14.03 -21.95
C ARG A 65 -13.66 -15.20 -22.77
N ALA A 66 -12.88 -16.27 -22.93
CA ALA A 66 -13.34 -17.49 -23.60
C ALA A 66 -14.52 -18.15 -22.86
N ASP A 67 -14.51 -18.10 -21.52
CA ASP A 67 -15.58 -18.65 -20.69
C ASP A 67 -16.93 -17.94 -20.87
N LEU A 68 -16.94 -16.67 -21.26
CA LEU A 68 -18.18 -15.91 -21.46
C LEU A 68 -19.10 -16.58 -22.50
N THR A 69 -18.52 -17.10 -23.58
CA THR A 69 -19.23 -17.78 -24.66
C THR A 69 -19.28 -19.30 -24.48
N ALA A 70 -18.52 -19.86 -23.53
CA ALA A 70 -18.50 -21.29 -23.29
C ALA A 70 -19.79 -21.79 -22.60
N PRO A 71 -20.28 -23.00 -22.95
CA PRO A 71 -21.33 -23.68 -22.20
C PRO A 71 -20.99 -23.75 -20.71
N ARG A 72 -22.01 -23.67 -19.84
CA ARG A 72 -21.82 -23.56 -18.37
C ARG A 72 -20.90 -24.63 -17.76
N LYS A 73 -20.89 -25.85 -18.31
CA LYS A 73 -20.03 -26.97 -17.86
C LYS A 73 -18.56 -26.87 -18.32
N GLN A 74 -18.26 -25.99 -19.27
CA GLN A 74 -16.93 -25.79 -19.85
C GLN A 74 -16.22 -24.53 -19.34
N ARG A 75 -16.92 -23.68 -18.58
CA ARG A 75 -16.34 -22.48 -17.97
C ARG A 75 -15.34 -22.87 -16.88
N HIS A 76 -14.24 -22.14 -16.78
CA HIS A 76 -13.28 -22.35 -15.73
C HIS A 76 -13.84 -21.89 -14.37
N THR A 77 -13.52 -22.65 -13.33
CA THR A 77 -13.65 -22.20 -11.95
C THR A 77 -12.33 -21.59 -11.50
N ALA A 78 -12.32 -20.82 -10.40
CA ALA A 78 -11.07 -20.33 -9.81
C ALA A 78 -10.05 -21.45 -9.59
N LYS A 79 -10.51 -22.64 -9.18
CA LYS A 79 -9.66 -23.84 -9.09
C LYS A 79 -9.06 -24.28 -10.40
N ARG A 80 -9.86 -24.32 -11.48
CA ARG A 80 -9.33 -24.71 -12.78
C ARG A 80 -8.35 -23.68 -13.34
N ILE A 81 -8.58 -22.39 -13.08
CA ILE A 81 -7.62 -21.32 -13.44
C ILE A 81 -6.33 -21.51 -12.63
N PHE A 82 -6.42 -21.71 -11.33
CA PHE A 82 -5.26 -21.93 -10.46
C PHE A 82 -4.43 -23.15 -10.88
N ASP A 83 -5.08 -24.29 -11.11
CA ASP A 83 -4.40 -25.52 -11.52
C ASP A 83 -3.69 -25.31 -12.88
N ARG A 84 -4.36 -24.69 -13.85
CA ARG A 84 -3.76 -24.35 -15.16
C ARG A 84 -2.60 -23.38 -15.04
N LEU A 85 -2.68 -22.35 -14.19
CA LEU A 85 -1.55 -21.43 -13.94
C LEU A 85 -0.31 -22.18 -13.41
N ARG A 86 -0.50 -23.17 -12.53
CA ARG A 86 0.61 -23.97 -12.00
C ARG A 86 1.16 -24.96 -13.03
N GLU A 87 0.30 -25.57 -13.82
CA GLU A 87 0.71 -26.58 -14.80
C GLU A 87 1.35 -25.95 -16.04
N GLU A 88 0.68 -24.96 -16.66
CA GLU A 88 1.09 -24.35 -17.93
C GLU A 88 2.16 -23.27 -17.75
N HIS A 89 2.11 -22.51 -16.65
CA HIS A 89 2.97 -21.33 -16.44
C HIS A 89 3.89 -21.43 -15.22
N GLN A 90 3.88 -22.58 -14.52
CA GLN A 90 4.66 -22.81 -13.28
C GLN A 90 4.48 -21.70 -12.25
N ALA A 91 3.27 -21.13 -12.19
CA ALA A 91 2.99 -19.94 -11.41
C ALA A 91 3.14 -20.17 -9.90
N GLU A 92 3.87 -19.29 -9.22
CA GLU A 92 4.02 -19.30 -7.75
C GLU A 92 2.99 -18.39 -7.06
N VAL A 93 1.71 -18.58 -7.38
CA VAL A 93 0.59 -17.85 -6.76
C VAL A 93 -0.15 -18.74 -5.77
N SER A 94 -0.77 -18.14 -4.75
CA SER A 94 -1.68 -18.87 -3.86
C SER A 94 -3.09 -18.92 -4.46
N TYR A 95 -3.83 -19.99 -4.18
CA TYR A 95 -5.23 -20.15 -4.62
C TYR A 95 -6.11 -18.93 -4.29
N SER A 96 -5.96 -18.38 -3.09
CA SER A 96 -6.69 -17.19 -2.61
C SER A 96 -6.42 -15.91 -3.39
N ARG A 97 -5.48 -15.92 -4.35
CA ARG A 97 -5.29 -14.80 -5.28
C ARG A 97 -6.04 -14.96 -6.58
N VAL A 98 -6.51 -16.18 -6.88
CA VAL A 98 -7.23 -16.54 -8.10
C VAL A 98 -8.76 -16.58 -7.88
N ASP A 99 -9.20 -16.81 -6.63
CA ASP A 99 -10.62 -16.84 -6.20
C ASP A 99 -11.24 -15.44 -6.06
#